data_AF-A0A965D0G2-F1
#
_entry.id   AF-A0A965D0G2-F1
#
_cell.length_a   1.000
_cell.length_b   1.000
_cell.length_c   1.000
_cell.angle_alpha   90.00
_cell.angle_beta   90.00
_cell.angle_gamma   90.00
#
_symmetry.space_group_name_H-M   'P 1'
#
loop_
_entity.id
_entity.type
_entity.pdbx_description
1 polymer ?
#
loop_
_entity_poly.entity_id
_entity_poly.type
_entity_poly.pdbx_seq_one_letter_code
_entity_poly.pdbx_strand_id
1 'polypeptide(L)' 'MKTFPYVLRGLLGAALLALSATAFSQPFPTKPLRIIVPAVPGGGTDILARLLSPKLTEIFGQSVVVDNRGGAFTNT' A
#
# COMPACT_ATOMS: atom_id res chain seq x y z
N MET A 1 -44.52 30.23 -1.77
CA MET A 1 -43.15 30.23 -2.35
C MET A 1 -42.10 29.70 -1.34
N LYS A 2 -42.39 28.62 -0.59
CA LYS A 2 -41.51 28.12 0.49
C LYS A 2 -40.66 26.89 0.11
N THR A 3 -40.87 26.32 -1.08
CA THR A 3 -40.20 25.10 -1.57
C THR A 3 -38.84 25.36 -2.22
N PHE A 4 -38.59 26.59 -2.69
CA PHE A 4 -37.34 27.01 -3.33
C PHE A 4 -36.05 26.73 -2.52
N PRO A 5 -35.97 27.02 -1.20
CA PRO A 5 -34.77 26.72 -0.42
C PRO A 5 -34.54 25.21 -0.22
N TYR A 6 -35.60 24.37 -0.29
CA TYR A 6 -35.46 22.92 -0.17
C TYR A 6 -34.91 22.29 -1.45
N VAL A 7 -35.31 22.81 -2.61
CA VAL A 7 -34.77 22.39 -3.91
C VAL A 7 -33.28 22.76 -4.00
N LEU A 8 -32.90 23.96 -3.58
CA LEU A 8 -31.49 24.39 -3.57
C LEU A 8 -30.64 23.57 -2.59
N ARG A 9 -31.17 23.25 -1.40
CA ARG A 9 -30.50 22.36 -0.43
C ARG A 9 -30.37 20.93 -0.94
N GLY A 10 -31.38 20.40 -1.63
CA GLY A 10 -31.34 19.08 -2.26
C GLY A 10 -30.28 19.00 -3.37
N LEU A 11 -30.18 20.05 -4.17
CA LEU A 11 -29.21 20.13 -5.27
C LEU A 11 -27.77 20.23 -4.73
N LEU A 12 -27.56 20.99 -3.65
CA LEU A 12 -26.27 21.06 -2.97
C LEU A 12 -25.88 19.72 -2.33
N GLY A 13 -26.82 19.03 -1.68
CA GLY A 13 -26.59 17.71 -1.11
C GLY A 13 -26.22 16.65 -2.16
N ALA A 14 -26.89 16.66 -3.31
CA ALA A 14 -26.58 15.77 -4.43
C ALA A 14 -25.18 16.03 -5.02
N ALA A 15 -24.76 17.29 -5.12
CA ALA A 15 -23.44 17.67 -5.60
C ALA A 15 -22.32 17.19 -4.66
N LEU A 16 -22.51 17.27 -3.33
CA LEU A 16 -21.52 16.75 -2.36
C LEU A 16 -21.40 15.22 -2.42
N LEU A 17 -22.52 14.50 -2.61
CA LEU A 17 -22.50 13.04 -2.73
C LEU A 17 -21.80 12.59 -4.02
N ALA A 18 -21.99 13.30 -5.14
CA ALA A 18 -21.30 13.00 -6.39
C ALA A 18 -19.77 13.17 -6.29
N LEU A 19 -19.31 14.13 -5.47
CA LEU A 19 -17.88 14.35 -5.24
C LEU A 19 -17.25 13.29 -4.33
N SER A 20 -18.03 12.64 -3.47
CA SER A 20 -17.55 11.56 -2.59
C SER A 20 -17.19 10.26 -3.34
N ALA A 21 -17.67 10.11 -4.57
CA ALA A 21 -17.43 8.93 -5.40
C ALA A 21 -16.03 8.89 -6.04
N THR A 22 -15.22 9.94 -5.92
CA THR A 22 -13.89 10.02 -6.56
C THR A 22 -12.77 9.38 -5.73
N ALA A 23 -13.09 8.40 -4.88
CA ALA A 23 -12.07 7.63 -4.17
C ALA A 23 -11.38 6.65 -5.13
N PHE A 24 -10.38 7.13 -5.86
CA PHE A 24 -9.55 6.29 -6.72
C PHE A 24 -8.60 5.46 -5.87
N SER A 25 -8.75 4.14 -5.92
CA SER A 25 -7.76 3.22 -5.37
C SER A 25 -6.43 3.42 -6.10
N GLN A 26 -5.33 3.57 -5.35
CA GLN A 26 -4.02 3.67 -5.95
C GLN A 26 -3.55 2.29 -6.43
N PRO A 27 -2.96 2.17 -7.63
CA PRO A 27 -2.41 0.91 -8.09
C PRO A 27 -1.25 0.52 -7.18
N PHE A 28 -1.37 -0.64 -6.52
CA PHE A 28 -0.30 -1.19 -5.71
C PHE A 28 0.73 -1.90 -6.62
N PRO A 29 2.05 -1.72 -6.40
CA PRO A 29 2.70 -0.88 -5.41
C PRO A 29 3.05 0.52 -5.95
N THR A 30 2.84 1.55 -5.14
CA THR A 30 3.23 2.94 -5.47
C THR A 30 4.64 3.32 -5.02
N LYS A 31 5.31 2.44 -4.26
CA LYS A 31 6.64 2.65 -3.68
C LYS A 31 7.44 1.34 -3.71
N PRO A 32 8.79 1.41 -3.65
CA PRO A 32 9.63 0.24 -3.48
C PRO A 32 9.19 -0.61 -2.28
N LEU A 33 9.13 -1.91 -2.49
CA LEU A 33 8.77 -2.88 -1.46
C LEU A 33 10.01 -3.22 -0.62
N ARG A 34 9.82 -3.44 0.68
CA ARG A 34 10.90 -3.89 1.58
C ARG A 34 10.54 -5.25 2.17
N ILE A 35 11.40 -6.23 1.96
CA ILE A 35 11.32 -7.54 2.62
C ILE A 35 12.11 -7.41 3.92
N ILE A 36 11.40 -7.48 5.05
CA ILE A 36 12.05 -7.49 6.35
C ILE A 36 12.42 -8.92 6.68
N VAL A 37 13.72 -9.19 6.79
CA VAL A 37 14.24 -10.48 7.22
C VAL A 37 14.67 -10.36 8.67
N PRO A 38 14.00 -11.03 9.62
CA PRO A 38 14.30 -10.90 11.05
C PRO A 38 15.58 -11.65 11.48
N ALA A 39 16.44 -12.04 10.55
CA ALA A 39 17.62 -12.87 10.79
C ALA A 39 18.93 -12.08 10.57
N VAL A 40 20.04 -12.69 11.00
CA VAL A 40 21.39 -12.18 10.68
C VAL A 40 21.62 -12.16 9.16
N PRO A 41 22.30 -11.13 8.62
CA PRO A 41 22.72 -11.11 7.23
C PRO A 41 23.51 -12.38 6.86
N GLY A 42 23.20 -12.98 5.72
CA GLY A 42 23.80 -14.25 5.30
C GLY A 42 23.18 -15.51 5.94
N GLY A 43 22.18 -15.39 6.81
CA GLY A 43 21.38 -16.53 7.27
C GLY A 43 20.51 -17.11 6.16
N GLY A 44 20.03 -18.35 6.32
CA GLY A 44 19.23 -19.04 5.30
C GLY A 44 18.00 -18.24 4.82
N THR A 45 17.34 -17.49 5.71
CA THR A 45 16.21 -16.62 5.35
C THR A 45 16.61 -15.38 4.55
N ASP A 46 17.79 -14.78 4.79
CA ASP A 46 18.32 -13.67 3.98
C ASP A 46 18.69 -14.15 2.57
N ILE A 47 19.31 -15.33 2.47
CA ILE A 47 19.65 -15.94 1.17
C ILE A 47 18.39 -16.19 0.34
N LEU A 48 17.34 -16.77 0.95
CA LEU A 48 16.07 -16.99 0.26
C LEU A 48 15.39 -15.66 -0.12
N ALA A 49 15.41 -14.66 0.74
CA ALA A 49 14.85 -13.34 0.44
C ALA A 49 15.57 -12.66 -0.74
N ARG A 50 16.90 -12.77 -0.81
CA ARG A 50 17.71 -12.26 -1.92
C ARG A 50 17.47 -13.02 -3.22
N LEU A 51 17.22 -14.33 -3.14
CA LEU A 51 16.87 -15.14 -4.31
C LEU A 51 15.50 -14.75 -4.88
N LEU A 52 14.54 -14.44 -4.00
CA LEU A 52 13.17 -14.09 -4.39
C LEU A 52 13.03 -12.62 -4.84
N SER A 53 13.84 -11.71 -4.30
CA SER A 53 13.76 -10.26 -4.57
C SER A 53 13.75 -9.89 -6.07
N PRO A 54 14.62 -10.44 -6.94
CA PRO A 54 14.57 -10.18 -8.39
C PRO A 54 13.24 -10.59 -9.01
N LYS A 55 12.72 -11.77 -8.65
CA LYS A 55 11.46 -12.27 -9.21
C LYS A 55 10.26 -11.45 -8.77
N LEU A 56 10.26 -11.00 -7.52
CA LEU A 56 9.22 -10.10 -7.01
C LEU A 56 9.31 -8.72 -7.69
N THR A 57 10.51 -8.25 -7.99
CA THR A 57 10.71 -7.01 -8.77
C THR A 57 10.12 -7.12 -10.17
N GLU A 58 10.28 -8.27 -10.84
CA GLU A 58 9.65 -8.54 -12.14
C GLU A 58 8.11 -8.56 -12.06
N ILE A 59 7.55 -9.21 -11.03
CA ILE A 59 6.10 -9.35 -10.87
C ILE A 59 5.44 -8.00 -10.53
N PHE A 60 6.05 -7.24 -9.63
CA PHE A 60 5.48 -5.99 -9.13
C PHE A 60 5.88 -4.76 -9.94
N GLY A 61 6.86 -4.87 -10.84
CA GLY A 61 7.41 -3.74 -11.61
C GLY A 61 8.05 -2.65 -10.75
N GLN A 62 8.30 -2.95 -9.48
CA GLN A 62 8.82 -2.04 -8.45
C GLN A 62 9.99 -2.70 -7.76
N SER A 63 11.00 -1.90 -7.38
CA SER A 63 12.19 -2.41 -6.69
C SER A 63 11.80 -3.07 -5.36
N VAL A 64 12.32 -4.28 -5.14
CA VAL A 64 12.16 -5.02 -3.88
C VAL A 64 13.49 -5.09 -3.14
N VAL A 65 13.60 -4.41 -2.00
CA VAL A 65 14.82 -4.30 -1.20
C VAL A 65 14.76 -5.22 0.01
N VAL A 66 15.83 -5.97 0.28
CA VAL A 66 15.95 -6.82 1.48
C VAL A 66 16.53 -5.97 2.62
N ASP A 67 15.76 -5.80 3.71
CA ASP A 67 16.13 -5.09 4.94
C ASP A 67 16.29 -6.11 6.08
N ASN A 68 17.53 -6.39 6.46
CA ASN A 68 17.84 -7.36 7.51
C ASN A 68 17.76 -6.68 8.88
N ARG A 69 16.79 -7.09 9.68
CA ARG A 69 16.59 -6.61 11.05
C ARG A 69 16.88 -7.72 12.03
N GLY A 70 18.15 -7.84 12.41
CA GLY A 70 18.60 -8.82 13.40
C GLY A 70 17.94 -8.61 14.77
N GLY A 71 17.78 -9.69 15.52
CA GLY A 71 17.21 -9.66 16.88
C GLY A 71 15.73 -10.01 16.99
N ALA A 72 15.05 -10.32 15.87
CA ALA A 72 13.63 -10.68 15.86
C ALA A 72 13.35 -12.16 15.54
N PHE A 73 14.34 -12.94 15.06
CA PHE A 73 14.16 -14.37 14.79
C PHE A 73 14.13 -15.23 16.05
N THR A 74 14.69 -14.73 17.17
CA THR A 74 14.69 -15.42 18.46
C THR A 74 14.15 -14.43 19.50
N ASN A 75 13.01 -14.75 20.09
CA ASN A 75 12.56 -14.13 21.34
C ASN A 75 12.69 -15.20 22.42
N THR A 76 13.91 -15.36 22.93
CA THR A 76 14.34 -16.41 23.87
C THR A 76 14.24 -17.84 23.35
#